data_AF-A0A925MDE3-F1
#
_entry.id   AF-A0A925MDE3-F1
#
_cell.length_a   1.000
_cell.length_b   1.000
_cell.length_c   1.000
_cell.angle_alpha   90.00
_cell.angle_beta   90.00
_cell.angle_gamma   90.00
#
_symmetry.space_group_name_H-M   'P 1'
#
loop_
_entity.id
_entity.type
_entity.pdbx_description
1 polymer ?
#
loop_
_entity_poly.entity_id
_entity_poly.type
_entity_poly.pdbx_seq_one_letter_code
_entity_poly.pdbx_strand_id
1 'polypeptide(L)'
;MVSDADDVHQSLHILVATSQGERPMQESFGASLDGAMFEEMNQALINRVTSLIYDAILAHEPRVDLRAVDVTAADAAGLLQIRIDYGIRGTNARYNMVFPFYLNEAVAPGL
;
A
#
# COMPACT_ATOMS: atom_id res chain seq x y z
N MET A 1 13.90 -20.74 3.23
CA MET A 1 12.57 -20.70 3.84
C MET A 1 12.44 -19.33 4.47
N VAL A 2 11.53 -18.52 3.96
CA VAL A 2 11.24 -17.18 4.49
C VAL A 2 10.36 -17.36 5.74
N SER A 3 10.58 -16.57 6.78
CA SER A 3 9.73 -16.60 7.97
C SER A 3 8.31 -16.22 7.57
N ASP A 4 7.28 -16.79 8.21
CA ASP A 4 5.87 -16.48 7.92
C ASP A 4 5.59 -14.96 7.92
N ALA A 5 6.34 -14.20 8.75
CA ALA A 5 6.25 -12.75 8.82
C ALA A 5 6.88 -12.00 7.63
N ASP A 6 8.01 -12.47 7.14
CA ASP A 6 8.69 -11.87 5.99
C ASP A 6 7.90 -12.12 4.70
N ASP A 7 7.26 -13.29 4.57
CA ASP A 7 6.40 -13.63 3.42
C ASP A 7 5.18 -12.69 3.35
N VAL A 8 4.53 -12.46 4.51
CA VAL A 8 3.43 -11.50 4.62
C VAL A 8 3.88 -10.07 4.29
N HIS A 9 5.05 -9.65 4.77
CA HIS A 9 5.57 -8.31 4.47
C HIS A 9 5.86 -8.13 2.97
N GLN A 10 6.43 -9.15 2.31
CA GLN A 10 6.64 -9.12 0.87
C GLN A 10 5.32 -9.14 0.09
N SER A 11 4.34 -9.94 0.53
CA SER A 11 3.00 -10.01 -0.06
C SER A 11 2.29 -8.64 -0.03
N LEU A 12 2.28 -7.98 1.14
CA LEU A 12 1.73 -6.63 1.30
C LEU A 12 2.44 -5.61 0.40
N HIS A 13 3.78 -5.67 0.33
CA HIS A 13 4.53 -4.79 -0.55
C HIS A 13 4.14 -4.98 -2.02
N ILE A 14 4.04 -6.23 -2.49
CA ILE A 14 3.65 -6.51 -3.87
C ILE A 14 2.24 -5.99 -4.12
N LEU A 15 1.31 -6.22 -3.19
CA LEU A 15 -0.08 -5.78 -3.33
C LEU A 15 -0.20 -4.25 -3.49
N VAL A 16 0.50 -3.49 -2.65
CA VAL A 16 0.45 -2.01 -2.69
C VAL A 16 1.23 -1.44 -3.87
N ALA A 17 2.29 -2.12 -4.32
CA ALA A 17 3.08 -1.71 -5.47
C ALA A 17 2.47 -2.09 -6.83
N THR A 18 1.45 -2.97 -6.85
CA THR A 18 0.80 -3.41 -8.09
C THR A 18 -0.47 -2.60 -8.32
N SER A 19 -0.61 -2.04 -9.52
CA SER A 19 -1.84 -1.37 -9.92
C SER A 19 -2.92 -2.38 -10.30
N GLN A 20 -4.17 -2.09 -9.94
CA GLN A 20 -5.30 -2.95 -10.27
C GLN A 20 -5.43 -3.08 -11.80
N GLY A 21 -5.45 -4.32 -12.30
CA GLY A 21 -5.52 -4.60 -13.74
C GLY A 21 -4.18 -4.82 -14.44
N GLU A 22 -3.03 -4.65 -13.78
CA GLU A 22 -1.71 -5.02 -14.35
C GLU A 22 -1.58 -6.53 -14.58
N ARG A 23 -2.32 -7.34 -13.80
CA ARG A 23 -2.32 -8.80 -13.94
C ARG A 23 -3.54 -9.23 -14.76
N PRO A 24 -3.38 -9.64 -16.04
CA PRO A 24 -4.51 -9.96 -16.91
C PRO A 24 -5.35 -11.17 -16.45
N MET A 25 -4.81 -12.03 -15.59
CA MET A 25 -5.52 -13.16 -14.99
C MET A 25 -6.09 -12.85 -13.59
N GLN A 26 -5.85 -11.65 -13.07
CA GLN A 26 -6.16 -11.25 -11.70
C GLN A 26 -6.47 -9.74 -11.66
N GLU A 27 -7.52 -9.34 -12.37
CA GLU A 27 -7.92 -7.93 -12.53
C GLU A 27 -8.26 -7.25 -11.19
N SER A 28 -8.65 -8.00 -10.17
CA SER A 28 -8.92 -7.47 -8.83
C SER A 28 -7.68 -7.25 -7.97
N PHE A 29 -6.52 -7.81 -8.36
CA PHE A 29 -5.31 -7.79 -7.56
C PHE A 29 -4.56 -6.48 -7.75
N GLY A 30 -4.25 -5.83 -6.63
CA GLY A 30 -3.53 -4.56 -6.58
C GLY A 30 -4.28 -3.49 -5.79
N ALA A 31 -3.63 -2.35 -5.57
CA ALA A 31 -4.27 -1.12 -5.09
C ALA A 31 -4.31 -0.13 -6.27
N SER A 32 -5.51 0.29 -6.69
CA SER A 32 -5.68 1.27 -7.78
C SER A 32 -5.28 2.67 -7.32
N LEU A 33 -3.97 2.91 -7.21
CA LEU A 33 -3.39 4.20 -6.82
C LEU A 33 -3.13 5.11 -8.03
N ASP A 34 -3.19 4.54 -9.23
CA ASP A 34 -3.09 5.19 -10.54
C ASP A 34 -4.09 6.35 -10.73
N GLY A 35 -5.35 6.17 -10.31
CA GLY A 35 -6.34 7.26 -10.32
C GLY A 35 -5.99 8.42 -9.37
N ALA A 36 -5.20 8.15 -8.33
CA ALA A 36 -4.81 9.16 -7.35
C ALA A 36 -3.63 10.03 -7.79
N MET A 37 -2.80 9.57 -8.75
CA MET A 37 -1.58 10.29 -9.18
C MET A 37 -1.83 11.65 -9.85
N PHE A 38 -3.01 11.87 -10.42
CA PHE A 38 -3.33 13.10 -11.15
C PHE A 38 -4.25 14.05 -10.37
N GLU A 39 -4.67 13.66 -9.17
CA GLU A 39 -5.55 14.47 -8.34
C GLU A 39 -4.76 15.46 -7.46
N GLU A 40 -5.36 16.61 -7.20
CA GLU A 40 -4.80 17.55 -6.22
C GLU A 40 -4.70 16.87 -4.85
N MET A 41 -3.54 17.05 -4.22
CA MET A 41 -3.26 16.52 -2.88
C MET A 41 -4.20 17.16 -1.86
N ASN A 42 -5.34 16.51 -1.64
CA ASN A 42 -6.38 16.94 -0.72
C ASN A 42 -6.73 15.81 0.26
N GLN A 43 -7.49 16.14 1.29
CA GLN A 43 -7.89 15.15 2.30
C GLN A 43 -8.82 14.06 1.75
N ALA A 44 -9.58 14.34 0.68
CA ALA A 44 -10.42 13.34 0.03
C ALA A 44 -9.59 12.26 -0.69
N LEU A 45 -8.48 12.64 -1.31
CA LEU A 45 -7.51 11.76 -1.95
C LEU A 45 -6.85 10.84 -0.92
N ILE A 46 -6.37 11.43 0.18
CA ILE A 46 -5.81 10.70 1.33
C ILE A 46 -6.80 9.64 1.82
N ASN A 47 -8.06 10.03 2.05
CA ASN A 47 -9.10 9.10 2.50
C ASN A 47 -9.38 8.01 1.46
N ARG A 48 -9.44 8.36 0.17
CA ARG A 48 -9.67 7.40 -0.91
C ARG A 48 -8.54 6.36 -0.99
N VAL A 49 -7.28 6.82 -1.00
CA VAL A 49 -6.09 5.94 -1.01
C VAL A 49 -6.10 5.03 0.21
N THR A 50 -6.41 5.57 1.38
CA THR A 50 -6.52 4.80 2.63
C THR A 50 -7.55 3.68 2.50
N SER A 51 -8.76 3.99 2.01
CA SER A 51 -9.82 2.98 1.80
C SER A 51 -9.43 1.93 0.76
N LEU A 52 -8.81 2.34 -0.35
CA LEU A 52 -8.38 1.42 -1.41
C LEU A 52 -7.36 0.41 -0.89
N ILE A 53 -6.38 0.86 -0.12
CA ILE A 53 -5.36 -0.01 0.48
C ILE A 53 -5.99 -0.92 1.52
N TYR A 54 -6.89 -0.37 2.35
CA TYR A 54 -7.62 -1.15 3.34
C TYR A 54 -8.40 -2.31 2.69
N ASP A 55 -9.18 -2.01 1.65
CA ASP A 55 -10.00 -2.99 0.93
C ASP A 55 -9.13 -4.02 0.18
N ALA A 56 -8.05 -3.57 -0.46
CA ALA A 56 -7.12 -4.44 -1.16
C ALA A 56 -6.49 -5.46 -0.21
N ILE A 57 -5.99 -5.01 0.94
CA ILE A 57 -5.37 -5.88 1.96
C ILE A 57 -6.41 -6.86 2.51
N LEU A 58 -7.62 -6.39 2.83
CA LEU A 58 -8.67 -7.24 3.37
C LEU A 58 -9.11 -8.34 2.37
N ALA A 59 -9.11 -8.03 1.08
CA ALA A 59 -9.50 -8.95 0.02
C ALA A 59 -8.40 -9.97 -0.33
N HIS A 60 -7.12 -9.56 -0.31
CA HIS A 60 -6.03 -10.36 -0.85
C HIS A 60 -5.10 -10.95 0.22
N GLU A 61 -5.08 -10.40 1.44
CA GLU A 61 -4.27 -10.94 2.54
C GLU A 61 -5.07 -11.26 3.82
N PRO A 62 -5.77 -12.41 3.87
CA PRO A 62 -6.56 -12.82 5.04
C PRO A 62 -5.70 -13.22 6.25
N ARG A 63 -4.39 -13.39 6.09
CA ARG A 63 -3.46 -13.68 7.20
C ARG A 63 -3.15 -12.43 8.01
N VAL A 64 -3.40 -11.25 7.46
CA VAL A 64 -3.10 -9.97 8.08
C VAL A 64 -4.30 -9.47 8.89
N ASP A 65 -4.01 -8.95 10.07
CA ASP A 65 -4.94 -8.17 10.90
C ASP A 65 -4.57 -6.70 10.76
N LEU A 66 -5.23 -6.00 9.82
CA LEU A 66 -4.96 -4.61 9.53
C LEU A 66 -5.48 -3.73 10.69
N ARG A 67 -4.60 -2.92 11.29
CA ARG A 67 -4.96 -2.07 12.44
C ARG A 67 -5.18 -0.62 12.06
N ALA A 68 -4.26 -0.07 11.29
CA ALA A 68 -4.32 1.31 10.83
C ALA A 68 -3.61 1.45 9.49
N VAL A 69 -4.15 2.35 8.66
CA VAL A 69 -3.50 2.84 7.44
C VAL A 69 -3.53 4.35 7.53
N ASP A 70 -2.35 4.96 7.58
CA ASP A 70 -2.17 6.41 7.67
C ASP A 70 -1.46 6.88 6.40
N VAL A 71 -2.12 7.76 5.64
CA VAL A 71 -1.53 8.35 4.43
C VAL A 71 -1.24 9.81 4.72
N THR A 72 0.03 10.18 4.69
CA THR A 72 0.50 11.54 4.99
C THR A 72 1.24 12.11 3.79
N ALA A 73 0.97 13.37 3.46
CA ALA A 73 1.78 14.11 2.50
C ALA A 73 3.14 14.44 3.13
N ALA A 74 4.23 14.00 2.51
CA ALA A 74 5.56 14.44 2.91
C ALA A 74 5.86 15.80 2.27
N ASP A 75 6.44 16.72 3.05
CA ASP A 75 6.70 18.14 2.75
C ASP A 75 7.44 18.45 1.41
N ALA A 76 7.97 17.45 0.72
CA ALA A 76 8.72 17.62 -0.53
C ALA A 76 8.09 16.85 -1.70
N ALA A 77 7.63 17.60 -2.71
CA ALA A 77 7.48 17.16 -4.11
C ALA A 77 6.49 16.01 -4.40
N GLY A 78 5.26 16.07 -3.89
CA GLY A 78 4.21 15.12 -4.30
C GLY A 78 4.52 13.69 -3.86
N LEU A 79 5.11 13.53 -2.69
CA LEU A 79 5.36 12.24 -2.06
C LEU A 79 4.28 11.99 -0.99
N LEU A 80 3.57 10.88 -1.13
CA LEU A 80 2.68 10.35 -0.10
C LEU A 80 3.41 9.25 0.66
N GLN A 81 3.48 9.39 1.99
CA GLN A 81 3.94 8.33 2.87
C GLN A 81 2.73 7.54 3.36
N ILE A 82 2.69 6.27 2.99
CA ILE A 82 1.63 5.34 3.37
C ILE A 82 2.20 4.47 4.48
N ARG A 83 1.69 4.65 5.69
CA ARG A 83 2.05 3.83 6.84
C ARG A 83 0.94 2.81 7.08
N ILE A 84 1.32 1.55 7.16
CA ILE A 84 0.42 0.42 7.37
C ILE A 84 0.85 -0.27 8.66
N ASP A 85 0.02 -0.19 9.69
CA ASP A 85 0.21 -0.91 10.95
C ASP A 85 -0.66 -2.17 10.94
N TYR A 86 -0.03 -3.33 11.11
CA TYR A 86 -0.71 -4.61 10.99
C TYR A 86 -0.20 -5.67 11.98
N GLY A 87 -1.02 -6.67 12.24
CA GLY A 87 -0.64 -7.90 12.94
C GLY A 87 -0.70 -9.09 11.98
N ILE A 88 -0.03 -10.17 12.32
CA ILE A 88 -0.12 -11.43 11.58
C ILE A 88 -0.94 -12.39 12.42
N ARG A 89 -2.01 -12.94 11.86
CA ARG A 89 -2.87 -13.89 12.58
C ARG A 89 -2.06 -15.12 12.98
N GLY A 90 -2.14 -15.47 14.26
CA GLY A 90 -1.34 -16.55 14.85
C GLY A 90 -0.01 -16.07 15.45
N THR A 91 0.44 -14.86 15.13
CA THR A 91 1.57 -14.20 15.81
C THR A 91 1.03 -13.02 16.61
N ASN A 92 1.26 -12.98 17.93
CA ASN A 92 0.87 -11.82 18.74
C ASN A 92 1.80 -10.59 18.52
N ALA A 93 2.58 -10.63 17.45
CA ALA A 93 3.52 -9.59 17.05
C ALA A 93 2.82 -8.51 16.22
N ARG A 94 3.24 -7.27 16.43
CA ARG A 94 2.77 -6.11 15.68
C ARG A 94 3.89 -5.65 14.76
N TYR A 95 3.53 -5.36 13.52
CA TYR A 95 4.43 -4.90 12.49
C TYR A 95 3.94 -3.57 11.94
N ASN A 96 4.87 -2.80 11.41
CA ASN A 96 4.56 -1.61 10.63
C ASN A 96 5.32 -1.70 9.31
N MET A 97 4.73 -1.12 8.28
CA MET A 97 5.34 -0.96 6.97
C MET A 97 5.13 0.48 6.52
N VAL A 98 6.16 1.10 5.97
CA VAL A 98 6.07 2.44 5.35
C VAL A 98 6.36 2.30 3.88
N PHE A 99 5.42 2.73 3.06
CA PHE A 99 5.49 2.70 1.61
C PHE A 99 5.53 4.14 1.07
N PRO A 100 6.64 4.56 0.43
CA PRO A 100 6.72 5.84 -0.25
C PRO A 100 6.03 5.76 -1.61
N PHE A 101 4.96 6.53 -1.81
CA PHE A 101 4.25 6.63 -3.08
C PHE A 101 4.45 8.00 -3.72
N TYR A 102 5.07 8.04 -4.90
CA TYR A 102 5.34 9.27 -5.62
C TYR A 102 4.17 9.57 -6.57
N LEU A 103 3.50 10.71 -6.35
CA LEU A 103 2.41 11.20 -7.18
C LEU A 103 2.91 11.63 -8.58
N ASN A 104 4.12 12.19 -8.62
CA ASN A 104 4.83 12.54 -9.85
C ASN A 104 5.86 11.45 -10.16
N GLU A 105 5.48 10.48 -10.99
CA GLU A 105 6.45 9.59 -11.62
C GLU A 105 7.30 10.38 -12.62
N ALA A 106 8.33 11.07 -12.12
CA ALA A 106 9.35 11.69 -12.97
C ALA A 106 10.71 11.84 -12.30
N VAL A 107 11.04 11.13 -11.21
CA VAL A 107 12.44 10.86 -10.87
C VAL A 107 12.53 9.53 -10.14
N ALA A 108 12.67 8.44 -10.90
CA ALA A 108 13.48 7.34 -10.42
C ALA A 108 14.92 7.88 -10.34
N PRO A 109 15.57 7.97 -9.16
CA PRO A 109 17.01 8.07 -9.16
C PRO A 109 17.49 6.72 -9.71
N GLY A 110 18.14 6.77 -10.87
CA GLY A 110 18.85 5.62 -11.40
C GLY A 110 19.77 5.02 -10.34
N LEU A 111 19.85 3.69 -10.38
CA LEU A 111 20.89 2.86 -9.78
C LEU A 111 22.29 3.51 -9.81
#